data_AF-A0A926Z8E9-F1
#
_entry.id   AF-A0A926Z8E9-F1
#
_cell.length_a   1.000
_cell.length_b   1.000
_cell.length_c   1.000
_cell.angle_alpha   90.00
_cell.angle_beta   90.00
_cell.angle_gamma   90.00
#
_symmetry.space_group_name_H-M   'P 1'
#
loop_
_entity.id
_entity.type
_entity.pdbx_description
1 polymer ?
#
loop_
_entity_poly.entity_id
_entity_poly.type
_entity_poly.pdbx_seq_one_letter_code
_entity_poly.pdbx_strand_id
1 'polypeptide(L)' 'MDKNQAMIFRYDNAPRHAEVSTFPHHKHEGDDIKESPEIILYQALLEIAQRQR' A
#
# COMPACT_ATOMS: atom_id res chain seq x y z
N MET A 1 -4.32 -0.46 10.30
CA MET A 1 -5.69 0.01 10.62
C MET A 1 -5.56 1.23 11.52
N ASP A 2 -6.49 2.18 11.45
CA ASP A 2 -6.59 3.30 12.39
C ASP A 2 -7.31 2.87 13.68
N LYS A 3 -7.58 3.83 14.58
CA LYS A 3 -8.29 3.60 15.85
C LYS A 3 -9.74 3.11 15.69
N ASN A 4 -10.34 3.32 14.52
CA ASN A 4 -11.70 2.89 14.16
C ASN A 4 -11.70 1.59 13.37
N GLN A 5 -10.56 0.89 13.30
CA GLN A 5 -10.36 -0.31 12.49
C GLN A 5 -10.47 -0.07 10.97
N ALA A 6 -10.37 1.18 10.50
CA ALA A 6 -10.33 1.49 9.08
C ALA A 6 -8.92 1.21 8.51
N MET A 7 -8.86 0.70 7.29
CA MET A 7 -7.59 0.42 6.61
C MET A 7 -6.92 1.74 6.20
N ILE A 8 -5.68 1.94 6.63
CA ILE A 8 -4.90 3.15 6.34
C ILE A 8 -4.30 3.04 4.93
N PHE A 9 -3.52 1.98 4.72
CA PHE A 9 -3.05 1.52 3.42
C PHE A 9 -2.63 0.04 3.52
N ARG A 10 -2.48 -0.62 2.37
CA ARG A 10 -1.93 -1.97 2.26
C ARG A 10 -1.10 -2.09 0.99
N TYR A 11 0.08 -2.68 1.09
CA TYR A 11 0.82 -3.16 -0.07
C TYR A 11 0.38 -4.58 -0.40
N ASP A 12 0.13 -4.88 -1.68
CA ASP A 12 -0.38 -6.16 -2.16
C ASP A 12 0.37 -6.53 -3.46
N ASN A 13 0.42 -7.82 -3.77
CA ASN A 13 1.03 -8.37 -4.97
C ASN A 13 0.18 -9.51 -5.58
N ALA A 14 -1.07 -9.66 -5.16
CA ALA A 14 -2.00 -10.53 -5.84
C ALA A 14 -2.11 -10.11 -7.33
N PRO A 15 -2.19 -11.04 -8.29
CA PRO A 15 -2.28 -10.75 -9.72
C PRO A 15 -3.67 -10.25 -10.12
N ARG A 16 -4.06 -9.13 -9.51
CA ARG A 16 -5.24 -8.31 -9.75
C ARG A 16 -4.71 -6.92 -10.09
N HIS A 17 -5.39 -6.17 -10.95
CA HIS A 17 -4.96 -4.85 -11.45
C HIS A 17 -3.80 -4.90 -12.46
N ALA A 18 -3.98 -5.60 -13.59
CA ALA A 18 -2.96 -5.68 -14.66
C ALA A 18 -2.71 -4.34 -15.38
N GLU A 19 -3.58 -3.35 -15.16
CA GLU A 19 -3.51 -2.00 -15.71
C GLU A 19 -2.43 -1.11 -15.07
N VAL A 20 -1.92 -1.44 -13.88
CA VAL A 20 -0.87 -0.63 -13.23
C VAL A 20 0.51 -0.97 -13.78
N SER A 21 1.38 0.04 -13.91
CA SER A 21 2.74 -0.12 -14.44
C SER A 21 3.64 -1.03 -13.59
N THR A 22 3.29 -1.20 -12.30
CA THR A 22 4.06 -1.98 -11.32
C THR A 22 3.54 -3.40 -11.12
N PHE A 23 2.63 -3.88 -11.98
CA PHE A 23 2.00 -5.20 -11.86
C PHE A 23 3.04 -6.33 -11.61
N PRO A 24 2.79 -7.24 -10.64
CA PRO A 24 1.55 -7.39 -9.86
C PRO A 24 1.49 -6.52 -8.60
N HIS A 25 2.53 -5.76 -8.33
CA HIS A 25 2.66 -4.97 -7.11
C HIS A 25 1.81 -3.71 -7.21
N HIS A 26 1.07 -3.44 -6.15
CA HIS A 26 0.24 -2.25 -6.02
C HIS A 26 0.02 -1.92 -4.54
N LYS A 27 -0.49 -0.72 -4.31
CA LYS A 27 -0.85 -0.26 -2.98
C LYS A 27 -2.31 0.16 -2.96
N HIS A 28 -3.04 -0.34 -1.97
CA HIS A 28 -4.35 0.15 -1.62
C HIS A 28 -4.23 1.31 -0.63
N GLU A 29 -4.96 2.38 -0.87
CA GLU A 29 -5.13 3.50 0.07
C GLU A 29 -6.60 3.91 0.07
N GLY A 30 -7.37 3.41 1.03
CA GLY A 30 -8.83 3.42 0.91
C GLY A 30 -9.29 2.54 -0.25
N ASP A 31 -10.14 3.09 -1.12
CA ASP A 31 -10.64 2.44 -2.34
C ASP A 31 -9.72 2.64 -3.56
N ASP A 32 -8.67 3.45 -3.41
CA ASP A 32 -7.74 3.75 -4.50
C ASP A 32 -6.67 2.66 -4.66
N ILE A 33 -6.36 2.32 -5.91
CA ILE A 33 -5.22 1.50 -6.31
C ILE A 33 -4.12 2.43 -6.83
N LYS A 34 -2.96 2.40 -6.17
CA LYS A 34 -1.78 3.16 -6.57
C LYS A 34 -0.69 2.24 -7.07
N GLU A 35 0.00 2.70 -8.11
CA GLU A 35 1.23 2.06 -8.58
C GLU A 35 2.25 2.08 -7.45
N SER A 36 2.82 0.91 -7.19
CA SER A 36 3.90 0.74 -6.23
C SER A 36 4.69 -0.47 -6.66
N PRO A 37 6.01 -0.35 -6.90
CA PRO A 37 6.85 -1.52 -7.04
C PRO A 37 6.83 -2.34 -5.75
N GLU A 38 7.46 -3.51 -5.78
CA GLU A 38 7.74 -4.27 -4.57
C GLU A 38 8.48 -3.39 -3.55
N ILE A 39 8.01 -3.41 -2.31
CA ILE A 39 8.64 -2.70 -1.21
C ILE A 39 9.22 -3.67 -0.18
N ILE A 40 10.20 -3.20 0.58
CA ILE A 40 10.71 -3.92 1.74
C ILE A 40 10.02 -3.46 3.02
N LEU A 41 10.08 -4.29 4.06
CA LEU A 41 9.49 -3.98 5.37
C LEU A 41 9.94 -2.63 5.93
N TYR A 42 11.22 -2.26 5.74
CA TYR A 42 11.75 -0.98 6.20
C TYR A 42 11.01 0.22 5.60
N GLN A 43 10.67 0.17 4.30
CA GLN A 43 9.94 1.24 3.63
C GLN A 43 8.50 1.35 4.17
N ALA A 44 7.85 0.21 4.41
CA ALA A 44 6.52 0.19 5.03
C ALA A 44 6.54 0.84 6.43
N LEU A 45 7.52 0.48 7.27
CA LEU A 45 7.66 1.05 8.62
C LEU A 45 7.96 2.55 8.58
N LEU A 46 8.83 2.99 7.65
CA LEU A 46 9.14 4.40 7.47
C LEU A 46 7.90 5.21 7.08
N GLU A 47 7.08 4.69 6.17
CA GLU A 47 5.84 5.36 5.79
C GLU A 47 4.84 5.45 6.95
N ILE A 48 4.70 4.39 7.75
CA ILE A 48 3.86 4.43 8.96
C ILE A 48 4.33 5.55 9.90
N ALA A 49 5.64 5.66 10.13
CA ALA A 49 6.21 6.70 10.99
C ALA A 49 6.00 8.11 10.45
N GLN A 50 5.97 8.29 9.13
CA GLN A 50 5.74 9.60 8.49
C GLN A 50 4.28 10.07 8.59
N ARG A 51 3.31 9.15 8.57
CA ARG A 51 1.86 9.46 8.65
C ARG A 51 1.34 9.71 10.07
N GLN A 52 2.11 9.34 11.10
CA GLN A 52 1.76 9.56 12.51
C GLN A 52 2.27 10.91 13.06
N ARG A 53 2.85 11.75 12.21
CA ARG A 53 3.20 13.15 12.50
C ARG A 53 2.09 14.08 12.05
#